data_AF-A0A272EYU2-F1
#
_entry.id   AF-A0A272EYU2-F1
#
_cell.length_a   1.000
_cell.length_b   1.000
_cell.length_c   1.000
_cell.angle_alpha   90.00
_cell.angle_beta   90.00
_cell.angle_gamma   90.00
#
_symmetry.space_group_name_H-M   'P 1'
#
loop_
_entity.id
_entity.type
_entity.pdbx_description
1 polymer ?
#
loop_
_entity_poly.entity_id
_entity_poly.type
_entity_poly.pdbx_seq_one_letter_code
_entity_poly.pdbx_strand_id
1 'polypeptide(L)'
;MASPGFPISGNSTATTLGHPIGACSRKYIAIAIRPDHAMSTRPFLFSPARFLPIALLCMAGLFVCTNSQAADGAPGKVPEAVTIRFYDWYLQALTQNRDPIQDEPRMLEAFVTRALVAEIHRRMHDPDGLDSDYFIRAQDYLDEWLGNIATSSVRMQGQTATLRVTLGNSAATLHRLQVDLIIEDGHWKIRRVR
;
A
#
# COMPACT_ATOMS: atom_id res chain seq x y z
N MET A 1 21.25 71.76 -27.33
CA MET A 1 21.31 70.54 -28.14
C MET A 1 19.97 69.82 -28.00
N ALA A 2 19.21 69.79 -29.10
CA ALA A 2 17.96 69.03 -29.28
C ALA A 2 18.32 67.54 -29.38
N SER A 3 17.62 66.56 -28.82
CA SER A 3 16.29 65.97 -29.13
C SER A 3 16.37 64.50 -28.65
N PRO A 4 15.31 63.66 -28.67
CA PRO A 4 13.88 63.91 -28.48
C PRO A 4 13.24 62.90 -27.49
N GLY A 5 11.96 63.09 -27.19
CA GLY A 5 11.13 62.18 -26.42
C GLY A 5 10.22 61.24 -27.24
N PHE A 6 9.38 60.52 -26.48
CA PHE A 6 8.22 59.67 -26.82
C PHE A 6 8.47 58.24 -27.35
N PRO A 7 7.51 57.27 -27.20
CA PRO A 7 6.19 57.35 -26.55
C PRO A 7 5.80 56.21 -25.59
N ILE A 8 4.70 56.47 -24.88
CA ILE A 8 3.75 55.54 -24.25
C ILE A 8 2.74 55.01 -25.28
N SER A 9 2.34 53.73 -25.16
CA SER A 9 1.06 53.10 -25.54
C SER A 9 1.24 51.80 -26.35
N GLY A 10 0.58 50.71 -25.93
CA GLY A 10 0.51 49.49 -26.73
C GLY A 10 0.04 48.22 -26.02
N ASN A 11 -1.17 48.26 -25.45
CA ASN A 11 -2.16 47.17 -25.40
C ASN A 11 -1.68 45.70 -25.28
N SER A 12 -1.85 45.09 -24.09
CA SER A 12 -1.93 43.64 -23.94
C SER A 12 -3.31 43.25 -23.43
N THR A 13 -4.23 43.05 -24.37
CA THR A 13 -5.39 42.19 -24.21
C THR A 13 -4.91 40.74 -24.11
N ALA A 14 -4.98 40.15 -22.92
CA ALA A 14 -4.99 38.70 -22.74
C ALA A 14 -6.22 38.35 -21.89
N THR A 15 -7.32 38.17 -22.59
CA THR A 15 -8.58 37.60 -22.11
C THR A 15 -8.38 36.10 -21.82
N THR A 16 -8.64 35.74 -20.57
CA THR A 16 -9.36 34.52 -20.12
C THR A 16 -8.88 33.15 -20.60
N LEU A 17 -8.28 32.38 -19.68
CA LEU A 17 -8.91 31.15 -19.17
C LEU A 17 -8.16 30.69 -17.90
N GLY A 18 -8.59 31.24 -16.76
CA GLY A 18 -8.30 30.64 -15.47
C GLY A 18 -8.98 29.28 -15.41
N HIS A 19 -8.18 28.22 -15.38
CA HIS A 19 -8.65 26.91 -14.94
C HIS A 19 -8.99 27.01 -13.45
N PRO A 20 -10.24 26.73 -13.03
CA PRO A 20 -10.51 26.56 -11.62
C PRO A 20 -9.87 25.24 -11.17
N ILE A 21 -8.71 25.34 -10.52
CA ILE A 21 -8.20 24.27 -9.66
C ILE A 21 -9.26 24.08 -8.58
N GLY A 22 -9.89 22.91 -8.60
CA GLY A 22 -11.09 22.60 -7.85
C GLY A 22 -10.88 22.75 -6.35
N ALA A 23 -11.24 23.90 -5.81
CA ALA A 23 -11.54 24.06 -4.39
C ALA A 23 -12.89 23.35 -4.13
N CYS A 24 -12.85 22.04 -3.91
CA CYS A 24 -14.05 21.32 -3.50
C CYS A 24 -14.31 21.60 -2.01
N SER A 25 -15.37 22.38 -1.81
CA SER A 25 -15.81 22.95 -0.54
C SER A 25 -16.17 21.88 0.50
N ARG A 26 -15.56 22.02 1.68
CA ARG A 26 -15.81 21.26 2.92
C ARG A 26 -17.29 21.43 3.36
N LYS A 27 -18.11 20.40 3.21
CA LYS A 27 -19.46 20.34 3.82
C LYS A 27 -19.55 19.17 4.80
N TYR A 28 -19.67 19.51 6.08
CA TYR A 28 -20.06 18.61 7.17
C TYR A 28 -21.47 18.08 6.92
N ILE A 29 -21.64 16.75 6.89
CA ILE A 29 -22.95 16.10 7.05
C ILE A 29 -22.77 14.95 8.05
N ALA A 30 -23.51 15.04 9.15
CA ALA A 30 -23.53 14.08 10.25
C ALA A 30 -24.27 12.80 9.84
N ILE A 31 -23.70 11.65 10.22
CA ILE A 31 -24.23 10.31 9.99
C ILE A 31 -25.28 9.99 11.07
N ALA A 32 -26.49 9.61 10.66
CA ALA A 32 -27.48 8.99 11.54
C ALA A 32 -27.36 7.46 11.47
N ILE A 33 -26.98 6.85 12.59
CA ILE A 33 -26.95 5.41 12.81
C ILE A 33 -28.36 4.95 13.23
N ARG A 34 -28.85 3.84 12.65
CA ARG A 34 -29.80 2.96 13.36
C ARG A 34 -29.43 1.47 13.17
N PRO A 35 -29.55 0.65 14.24
CA PRO A 35 -29.14 -0.74 14.26
C PRO A 35 -30.33 -1.71 14.06
N ASP A 36 -29.97 -2.99 14.08
CA ASP A 36 -30.75 -4.18 14.41
C ASP A 36 -31.26 -4.98 13.20
N HIS A 37 -30.84 -6.26 13.13
CA HIS A 37 -31.75 -7.39 13.28
C HIS A 37 -30.98 -8.73 13.29
N ALA A 38 -31.06 -9.36 14.46
CA ALA A 38 -31.43 -10.76 14.67
C ALA A 38 -30.51 -11.90 14.19
N MET A 39 -29.97 -12.57 15.21
CA MET A 39 -29.60 -13.99 15.26
C MET A 39 -30.64 -14.90 14.59
N SER A 40 -30.16 -15.90 13.83
CA SER A 40 -30.94 -17.11 13.54
C SER A 40 -30.01 -18.33 13.57
N THR A 41 -29.99 -18.96 14.74
CA THR A 41 -29.45 -20.29 15.02
C THR A 41 -30.38 -21.38 14.47
N ARG A 42 -29.82 -22.37 13.78
CA ARG A 42 -30.41 -23.71 13.66
C ARG A 42 -29.33 -24.78 13.92
N PRO A 43 -29.54 -25.68 14.90
CA PRO A 43 -28.69 -26.85 15.11
C PRO A 43 -29.16 -28.00 14.20
N PHE A 44 -28.73 -29.23 14.50
CA PHE A 44 -29.00 -30.51 13.84
C PHE A 44 -27.95 -30.88 12.77
N LEU A 45 -27.32 -32.07 12.74
CA LEU A 45 -27.45 -33.29 13.53
C LEU A 45 -26.15 -34.09 13.34
N PHE A 46 -25.74 -34.78 14.40
CA PHE A 46 -24.70 -35.82 14.41
C PHE A 46 -25.01 -36.93 13.38
N SER A 47 -23.98 -37.44 12.71
CA SER A 47 -23.96 -38.81 12.18
C SER A 47 -22.56 -39.41 12.40
N PRO A 48 -22.42 -40.45 13.24
CA PRO A 48 -21.18 -41.18 13.40
C PRO A 48 -21.17 -42.49 12.59
N ALA A 49 -19.96 -43.06 12.49
CA ALA A 49 -19.62 -44.40 12.01
C ALA A 49 -19.22 -44.47 10.53
N ARG A 50 -18.12 -45.14 10.13
CA ARG A 50 -17.49 -46.34 10.71
C ARG A 50 -15.98 -46.34 10.45
N PHE A 51 -15.23 -46.70 11.48
CA PHE A 51 -13.88 -47.28 11.37
C PHE A 51 -13.99 -48.76 10.98
N LEU A 52 -13.11 -49.25 10.10
CA LEU A 52 -12.45 -50.54 10.27
C LEU A 52 -11.21 -50.66 9.32
N PRO A 53 -10.18 -51.46 9.65
CA PRO A 53 -8.80 -51.23 9.23
C PRO A 53 -8.13 -52.42 8.50
N ILE A 54 -6.81 -52.26 8.23
CA ILE A 54 -5.76 -53.29 8.01
C ILE A 54 -5.63 -53.92 6.62
N ALA A 55 -4.47 -53.66 5.98
CA ALA A 55 -3.58 -54.63 5.31
C ALA A 55 -2.29 -53.88 4.90
N LEU A 56 -1.25 -53.82 5.74
CA LEU A 56 -0.13 -54.79 5.87
C LEU A 56 0.74 -54.98 4.60
N LEU A 57 1.97 -54.46 4.72
CA LEU A 57 3.25 -54.88 4.14
C LEU A 57 3.46 -54.98 2.61
N CYS A 58 4.37 -54.14 2.10
CA CYS A 58 5.37 -54.47 1.05
C CYS A 58 6.58 -53.54 1.28
N MET A 59 7.65 -54.04 1.90
CA MET A 59 8.90 -54.45 1.25
C MET A 59 9.78 -53.30 0.71
N ALA A 60 10.86 -53.04 1.46
CA ALA A 60 12.21 -52.65 1.05
C ALA A 60 12.40 -51.86 -0.26
N GLY A 61 12.88 -50.63 -0.12
CA GLY A 61 13.58 -49.89 -1.17
C GLY A 61 14.49 -48.84 -0.55
N LEU A 62 15.81 -49.04 -0.65
CA LEU A 62 16.81 -48.00 -0.40
C LEU A 62 16.46 -46.77 -1.24
N PHE A 63 16.14 -45.65 -0.59
CA PHE A 63 16.13 -44.35 -1.24
C PHE A 63 16.77 -43.35 -0.29
N VAL A 64 18.06 -43.10 -0.49
CA VAL A 64 18.74 -41.95 0.11
C VAL A 64 18.17 -40.72 -0.61
N CYS A 65 17.10 -40.15 -0.06
CA CYS A 65 16.66 -38.82 -0.42
C CYS A 65 17.71 -37.83 0.08
N THR A 66 18.58 -37.34 -0.81
CA THR A 66 19.26 -36.08 -0.58
C THR A 66 18.18 -35.00 -0.47
N ASN A 67 17.90 -34.54 0.75
CA ASN A 67 17.02 -33.42 0.98
C ASN A 67 17.68 -32.14 0.47
N SER A 68 17.58 -31.88 -0.84
CA SER A 68 17.64 -30.53 -1.38
C SER A 68 16.38 -29.81 -0.91
N GLN A 69 16.42 -29.29 0.31
CA GLN A 69 15.41 -28.34 0.78
C GLN A 69 15.64 -27.05 -0.01
N ALA A 70 15.04 -26.98 -1.20
CA ALA A 70 14.66 -25.68 -1.73
C ALA A 70 13.82 -25.04 -0.62
N ALA A 71 14.29 -23.91 -0.10
CA ALA A 71 13.51 -23.09 0.79
C ALA A 71 12.32 -22.60 -0.03
N ASP A 72 11.25 -23.39 -0.06
CA ASP A 72 9.93 -22.94 -0.46
C ASP A 72 9.61 -21.79 0.48
N GLY A 73 9.62 -20.58 -0.09
CA GLY A 73 8.98 -19.45 0.55
C GLY A 73 7.58 -19.91 0.93
N ALA A 74 7.32 -19.94 2.24
CA ALA A 74 6.05 -20.38 2.81
C ALA A 74 4.87 -19.78 2.03
N PRO A 75 3.68 -20.43 2.03
CA PRO A 75 2.48 -19.94 1.37
C PRO A 75 1.92 -18.71 2.11
N GLY A 76 2.65 -17.61 2.07
CA GLY A 76 2.20 -16.24 2.28
C GLY A 76 2.13 -15.57 0.90
N LYS A 77 1.18 -14.65 0.74
CA LYS A 77 1.02 -13.86 -0.50
C LYS A 77 2.39 -13.31 -0.96
N VAL A 78 2.73 -13.44 -2.23
CA VAL A 78 4.02 -12.97 -2.77
C VAL A 78 4.24 -11.47 -2.46
N PRO A 79 5.47 -11.02 -2.19
CA PRO A 79 5.76 -9.66 -1.71
C PRO A 79 5.25 -8.57 -2.66
N GLU A 80 5.24 -8.83 -3.98
CA GLU A 80 4.65 -7.97 -5.00
C GLU A 80 3.17 -7.73 -4.76
N ALA A 81 2.39 -8.81 -4.59
CA ALA A 81 0.94 -8.73 -4.39
C ALA A 81 0.59 -8.05 -3.06
N VAL A 82 1.40 -8.23 -2.02
CA VAL A 82 1.23 -7.51 -0.74
C VAL A 82 1.46 -6.01 -0.94
N THR A 83 2.52 -5.64 -1.67
CA THR A 83 2.89 -4.25 -1.92
C THR A 83 1.85 -3.53 -2.79
N ILE A 84 1.33 -4.17 -3.84
CA ILE A 84 0.25 -3.61 -4.66
C ILE A 84 -0.98 -3.33 -3.81
N ARG A 85 -1.42 -4.30 -2.99
CA ARG A 85 -2.58 -4.14 -2.10
C ARG A 85 -2.38 -3.04 -1.06
N PHE A 86 -1.14 -2.87 -0.57
CA PHE A 86 -0.82 -1.77 0.33
C PHE A 86 -1.02 -0.42 -0.35
N TYR A 87 -0.41 -0.18 -1.53
CA TYR A 87 -0.53 1.11 -2.22
C TYR A 87 -1.95 1.39 -2.70
N ASP A 88 -2.70 0.35 -3.13
CA ASP A 88 -4.09 0.50 -3.54
C ASP A 88 -4.95 1.04 -2.39
N TRP A 89 -4.85 0.41 -1.21
CA TRP A 89 -5.52 0.90 0.00
C TRP A 89 -5.02 2.27 0.45
N TYR A 90 -3.71 2.48 0.48
CA TYR A 90 -3.09 3.71 0.99
C TYR A 90 -3.52 4.93 0.16
N LEU A 91 -3.39 4.85 -1.17
CA LEU A 91 -3.81 5.91 -2.08
C LEU A 91 -5.33 6.13 -2.04
N GLN A 92 -6.12 5.06 -1.92
CA GLN A 92 -7.57 5.17 -1.79
C GLN A 92 -7.98 5.89 -0.49
N ALA A 93 -7.27 5.68 0.61
CA ALA A 93 -7.53 6.39 1.87
C ALA A 93 -7.17 7.89 1.76
N LEU A 94 -6.06 8.23 1.11
CA LEU A 94 -5.69 9.63 0.85
C LEU A 94 -6.75 10.37 0.03
N THR A 95 -7.31 9.74 -1.03
CA THR A 95 -8.40 10.37 -1.82
C THR A 95 -9.70 10.55 -1.05
N GLN A 96 -9.87 9.81 0.04
CA GLN A 96 -11.00 9.95 0.96
C GLN A 96 -10.69 10.95 2.09
N ASN A 97 -9.59 11.69 1.96
CA ASN A 97 -9.11 12.69 2.91
C ASN A 97 -8.92 12.11 4.33
N ARG A 98 -8.50 10.83 4.39
CA ARG A 98 -8.06 10.16 5.62
C ARG A 98 -6.54 10.08 5.65
N ASP A 99 -5.97 10.18 6.84
CA ASP A 99 -4.56 9.91 7.08
C ASP A 99 -4.42 8.41 7.41
N PRO A 100 -3.86 7.57 6.51
CA PRO A 100 -3.80 6.12 6.75
C PRO A 100 -2.88 5.74 7.91
N ILE A 101 -1.93 6.62 8.27
CA ILE A 101 -0.99 6.39 9.37
C ILE A 101 -1.69 6.63 10.70
N GLN A 102 -2.48 7.71 10.80
CA GLN A 102 -3.14 8.11 12.05
C GLN A 102 -4.54 7.49 12.23
N ASP A 103 -5.33 7.41 11.16
CA ASP A 103 -6.76 7.07 11.23
C ASP A 103 -7.00 5.55 11.16
N GLU A 104 -6.09 4.79 10.55
CA GLU A 104 -6.28 3.35 10.26
C GLU A 104 -5.12 2.45 10.76
N PRO A 105 -4.65 2.57 12.03
CA PRO A 105 -3.44 1.90 12.52
C PRO A 105 -3.48 0.37 12.41
N ARG A 106 -4.64 -0.25 12.62
CA ARG A 106 -4.80 -1.71 12.47
C ARG A 106 -4.59 -2.18 11.04
N MET A 107 -5.02 -1.37 10.07
CA MET A 107 -4.86 -1.71 8.66
C MET A 107 -3.41 -1.46 8.23
N LEU A 108 -2.79 -0.39 8.73
CA LEU A 108 -1.36 -0.13 8.53
C LEU A 108 -0.49 -1.29 9.05
N GLU A 109 -0.72 -1.76 10.28
CA GLU A 109 0.03 -2.86 10.90
C GLU A 109 -0.11 -4.21 10.17
N ALA A 110 -1.15 -4.38 9.35
CA ALA A 110 -1.32 -5.56 8.51
C ALA A 110 -0.34 -5.58 7.32
N PHE A 111 0.19 -4.43 6.92
CA PHE A 111 1.12 -4.28 5.80
C PHE A 111 2.51 -3.83 6.20
N VAL A 112 2.66 -3.18 7.35
CA VAL A 112 3.88 -2.50 7.76
C VAL A 112 4.40 -3.12 9.05
N THR A 113 5.71 -3.36 9.14
CA THR A 113 6.33 -3.90 10.35
C THR A 113 6.08 -3.01 11.55
N ARG A 114 5.93 -3.62 12.73
CA ARG A 114 5.72 -2.88 13.99
C ARG A 114 6.84 -1.86 14.25
N ALA A 115 8.08 -2.26 13.94
CA ALA A 115 9.25 -1.41 14.08
C ALA A 115 9.16 -0.14 13.21
N LEU A 116 8.75 -0.28 11.95
CA LEU A 116 8.62 0.87 11.05
C LEU A 116 7.46 1.80 11.47
N VAL A 117 6.31 1.25 11.87
CA VAL A 117 5.19 2.07 12.37
C VAL A 117 5.64 2.91 13.57
N ALA A 118 6.35 2.31 14.53
CA ALA A 118 6.89 3.02 15.69
C ALA A 118 7.91 4.10 15.29
N GLU A 119 8.78 3.82 14.32
CA GLU A 119 9.73 4.81 13.79
C GLU A 119 9.02 6.00 13.15
N ILE A 120 8.02 5.76 12.30
CA ILE A 120 7.24 6.80 11.63
C ILE A 120 6.54 7.68 12.66
N HIS A 121 5.83 7.09 13.63
CA HIS A 121 5.18 7.86 14.68
C HIS A 121 6.17 8.70 15.48
N ARG A 122 7.34 8.16 15.84
CA ARG A 122 8.38 8.95 16.52
C ARG A 122 8.80 10.16 15.68
N ARG A 123 9.01 9.98 14.37
CA ARG A 123 9.43 11.05 13.47
C ARG A 123 8.34 12.09 13.21
N MET A 124 7.06 11.72 13.21
CA MET A 124 5.96 12.69 13.05
C MET A 124 5.88 13.70 14.21
N HIS A 125 6.43 13.36 15.38
CA HIS A 125 6.47 14.25 16.55
C HIS A 125 7.82 14.97 16.72
N ASP A 126 8.76 14.74 15.81
CA ASP A 126 10.08 15.36 15.81
C ASP A 126 10.02 16.65 14.98
N PRO A 127 10.50 17.81 15.49
CA PRO A 127 10.53 19.06 14.71
C PRO A 127 11.25 18.95 13.38
N ASP A 128 12.28 18.09 13.30
CA ASP A 128 13.06 17.80 12.08
C ASP A 128 12.60 16.47 11.43
N GLY A 129 11.31 16.15 11.59
CA GLY A 129 10.72 14.84 11.37
C GLY A 129 10.61 14.35 9.93
N LEU A 130 9.38 14.29 9.42
CA LEU A 130 9.08 13.86 8.06
C LEU A 130 8.73 15.08 7.22
N ASP A 131 9.52 15.36 6.19
CA ASP A 131 9.28 16.47 5.25
C ASP A 131 8.24 16.13 4.16
N SER A 132 7.85 14.86 4.08
CA SER A 132 6.91 14.32 3.12
C SER A 132 6.27 13.06 3.65
N ASP A 133 5.19 12.62 3.00
CA ASP A 133 4.57 11.33 3.31
C ASP A 133 5.62 10.21 3.19
N TYR A 134 5.70 9.36 4.21
CA TYR A 134 6.75 8.34 4.29
C TYR A 134 6.65 7.31 3.17
N PHE A 135 5.44 6.91 2.78
CA PHE A 135 5.21 5.78 1.88
C PHE A 135 5.16 6.20 0.42
N ILE A 136 4.69 7.40 0.09
CA ILE A 136 4.72 7.91 -1.29
C ILE A 136 5.92 8.82 -1.57
N ARG A 137 6.72 9.17 -0.55
CA ARG A 137 7.91 10.03 -0.67
C ARG A 137 7.64 11.35 -1.41
N ALA A 138 6.43 11.88 -1.24
CA ALA A 138 5.92 13.07 -1.89
C ALA A 138 5.06 13.89 -0.91
N GLN A 139 4.84 15.17 -1.22
CA GLN A 139 4.00 16.05 -0.41
C GLN A 139 2.50 15.77 -0.61
N ASP A 140 2.13 15.29 -1.81
CA ASP A 140 0.76 14.97 -2.18
C ASP A 140 0.74 13.80 -3.16
N TYR A 141 -0.43 13.18 -3.32
CA TYR A 141 -0.66 12.14 -4.31
C TYR A 141 -1.12 12.75 -5.64
N LEU A 142 -1.03 11.97 -6.72
CA LEU A 142 -1.64 12.31 -8.01
C LEU A 142 -2.80 11.36 -8.29
N ASP A 143 -3.90 11.87 -8.84
CA ASP A 143 -5.07 11.05 -9.19
C ASP A 143 -4.68 9.92 -10.15
N GLU A 144 -3.71 10.16 -11.04
CA GLU A 144 -3.20 9.17 -11.98
C GLU A 144 -2.44 8.02 -11.32
N TRP A 145 -2.07 8.12 -10.04
CA TRP A 145 -1.47 7.00 -9.31
C TRP A 145 -2.50 5.93 -8.94
N LEU A 146 -3.78 6.31 -8.77
CA LEU A 146 -4.83 5.37 -8.42
C LEU A 146 -5.01 4.32 -9.52
N GLY A 147 -5.01 3.05 -9.14
CA GLY A 147 -5.11 1.93 -10.07
C GLY A 147 -3.92 1.73 -11.00
N ASN A 148 -2.92 2.63 -11.00
CA ASN A 148 -1.72 2.55 -11.83
C ASN A 148 -0.49 2.24 -10.96
N ILE A 149 -0.51 1.04 -10.36
CA ILE A 149 0.53 0.54 -9.46
C ILE A 149 1.19 -0.67 -10.11
N ALA A 150 2.49 -0.60 -10.36
CA ALA A 150 3.28 -1.72 -10.86
C ALA A 150 4.43 -2.03 -9.91
N THR A 151 4.71 -3.32 -9.72
CA THR A 151 5.84 -3.76 -8.89
C THR A 151 6.70 -4.77 -9.64
N SER A 152 8.01 -4.71 -9.43
CA SER A 152 8.94 -5.75 -9.88
C SER A 152 9.94 -6.11 -8.79
N SER A 153 10.18 -7.41 -8.64
CA SER A 153 11.24 -7.91 -7.76
C SER A 153 12.61 -7.50 -8.27
N VAL A 154 13.36 -6.81 -7.41
CA VAL A 154 14.78 -6.50 -7.64
C VAL A 154 15.65 -7.56 -6.97
N ARG A 155 15.24 -8.05 -5.80
CA ARG A 155 15.96 -9.05 -5.01
C ARG A 155 15.01 -9.78 -4.07
N MET A 156 15.13 -11.10 -3.99
CA MET A 156 14.44 -11.92 -2.98
C MET A 156 15.46 -12.87 -2.33
N GLN A 157 15.55 -12.84 -1.00
CA GLN A 157 16.52 -13.63 -0.23
C GLN A 157 15.87 -14.12 1.07
N GLY A 158 15.50 -15.41 1.10
CA GLY A 158 14.85 -16.03 2.24
C GLY A 158 13.59 -15.27 2.67
N GLN A 159 13.66 -14.66 3.85
CA GLN A 159 12.55 -13.92 4.46
C GLN A 159 12.57 -12.41 4.15
N THR A 160 13.37 -11.96 3.18
CA THR A 160 13.47 -10.56 2.79
C THR A 160 13.29 -10.37 1.29
N ALA A 161 12.72 -9.24 0.90
CA ALA A 161 12.57 -8.85 -0.49
C ALA A 161 12.84 -7.34 -0.66
N THR A 162 13.33 -6.96 -1.84
CA THR A 162 13.41 -5.57 -2.28
C THR A 162 12.70 -5.48 -3.62
N LEU A 163 11.70 -4.61 -3.69
CA LEU A 163 10.89 -4.36 -4.86
C LEU A 163 11.12 -2.95 -5.39
N ARG A 164 10.99 -2.80 -6.70
CA ARG A 164 10.74 -1.51 -7.33
C ARG A 164 9.24 -1.34 -7.48
N VAL A 165 8.72 -0.23 -6.98
CA VAL A 165 7.32 0.19 -7.16
C VAL A 165 7.30 1.36 -8.14
N THR A 166 6.35 1.34 -9.06
CA THR A 166 6.08 2.44 -9.99
C THR A 166 4.61 2.83 -9.85
N LEU A 167 4.38 4.10 -9.53
CA LEU A 167 3.06 4.73 -9.50
C LEU A 167 2.88 5.61 -10.75
N GLY A 168 1.66 5.68 -11.27
CA GLY A 168 1.34 6.41 -12.49
C GLY A 168 1.68 5.64 -13.76
N ASN A 169 1.19 6.13 -14.90
CA ASN A 169 1.26 5.44 -16.19
C ASN A 169 1.79 6.32 -17.33
N SER A 170 2.16 7.57 -17.06
CA SER A 170 2.66 8.53 -18.04
C SER A 170 4.00 9.13 -17.62
N ALA A 171 4.82 9.58 -18.57
CA ALA A 171 6.12 10.18 -18.28
C ALA A 171 6.06 11.32 -17.26
N ALA A 172 4.96 12.09 -17.24
CA ALA A 172 4.77 13.21 -16.33
C ALA A 172 4.33 12.81 -14.91
N THR A 173 3.72 11.63 -14.75
CA THR A 173 3.14 11.17 -13.47
C THR A 173 3.92 10.02 -12.84
N LEU A 174 4.84 9.43 -13.60
CA LEU A 174 5.65 8.29 -13.17
C LEU A 174 6.47 8.61 -11.92
N HIS A 175 6.15 7.93 -10.83
CA HIS A 175 6.85 8.02 -9.56
C HIS A 175 7.41 6.65 -9.16
N ARG A 176 8.70 6.58 -8.80
CA ARG A 176 9.40 5.32 -8.56
C ARG A 176 9.94 5.25 -7.14
N LEU A 177 9.67 4.14 -6.48
CA LEU A 177 10.04 3.89 -5.10
C LEU A 177 10.79 2.55 -5.01
N GLN A 178 11.68 2.45 -4.04
CA GLN A 178 12.22 1.18 -3.58
C GLN A 178 11.57 0.78 -2.27
N VAL A 179 11.00 -0.43 -2.22
CA VAL A 179 10.31 -0.96 -1.03
C VAL A 179 11.03 -2.21 -0.55
N ASP A 180 11.49 -2.18 0.68
CA ASP A 180 12.08 -3.34 1.35
C ASP A 180 11.02 -4.02 2.22
N LEU A 181 10.85 -5.33 2.05
CA LEU A 181 9.95 -6.17 2.83
C LEU A 181 10.71 -7.22 3.64
N ILE A 182 10.09 -7.65 4.74
CA ILE A 182 10.51 -8.77 5.58
C ILE A 182 9.29 -9.59 6.00
N ILE A 183 9.48 -10.89 6.25
CA ILE A 183 8.46 -11.69 6.93
C ILE A 183 8.46 -11.36 8.42
N GLU A 184 7.37 -10.78 8.91
CA GLU A 184 7.08 -10.55 10.34
C GLU A 184 5.82 -11.33 10.69
N ASP A 185 5.90 -12.20 11.72
CA ASP A 185 4.79 -13.04 12.17
C ASP A 185 4.16 -13.91 11.04
N GLY A 186 5.00 -14.38 10.10
CA GLY A 186 4.57 -15.22 8.97
C GLY A 186 3.97 -14.44 7.79
N HIS A 187 3.93 -13.11 7.85
CA HIS A 187 3.41 -12.25 6.79
C HIS A 187 4.48 -11.34 6.23
N TRP A 188 4.50 -11.17 4.90
CA TRP A 188 5.31 -10.12 4.28
C TRP A 188 4.81 -8.75 4.73
N LYS A 189 5.73 -7.93 5.23
CA LYS A 189 5.45 -6.55 5.63
C LYS A 189 6.54 -5.61 5.15
N ILE A 190 6.14 -4.38 4.85
CA ILE A 190 7.02 -3.27 4.50
C ILE A 190 7.81 -2.88 5.74
N ARG A 191 9.15 -2.89 5.62
CA ARG A 191 10.06 -2.42 6.66
C ARG A 191 10.74 -1.10 6.30
N ARG A 192 10.72 -0.70 5.03
CA ARG A 192 11.31 0.56 4.57
C ARG A 192 10.84 0.96 3.17
N VAL A 193 10.72 2.27 2.95
CA VAL A 193 10.52 2.87 1.62
C VAL A 193 11.62 3.90 1.36
N ARG A 194 12.12 3.99 0.12
CA ARG A 194 13.15 4.94 -0.31
C ARG A 194 12.86 5.51 -1.69
#